data_AF-A0A3A5VLG0-F1
#
_entry.id   AF-A0A3A5VLG0-F1
#
_cell.length_a   1.000
_cell.length_b   1.000
_cell.length_c   1.000
_cell.angle_alpha   90.00
_cell.angle_beta   90.00
_cell.angle_gamma   90.00
#
_symmetry.space_group_name_H-M   'P 1'
#
loop_
_entity.id
_entity.type
_entity.pdbx_description
1 polymer ?
#
loop_
_entity_poly.entity_id
_entity_poly.type
_entity_poly.pdbx_seq_one_letter_code
_entity_poly.pdbx_strand_id
1 'polypeptide(L)'
;LFSVIGSLGGYGIGLYAGRPAIEKIAKSSLSRKLDELIARYGDAGVFIAAVSPIPYKLLAWMAGAGRMEIRTFIAAGIFGRSIRFGMEVLIVGYWGEEFVQMLKEPLFWIVVGVFSIVIFVPLNNWWNSLDKPVEEHLQ
;
A
#
# COMPACT_ATOMS: atom_id res chain seq x y z
N LEU A 1 14.57 -3.25 7.56
CA LEU A 1 14.93 -2.25 8.59
C LEU A 1 15.53 -0.97 8.00
N PHE A 2 16.66 -1.03 7.27
CA PHE A 2 17.26 0.16 6.63
C PHE A 2 16.29 0.97 5.74
N SER A 3 15.40 0.29 5.02
CA SER A 3 14.38 0.94 4.20
C SER A 3 13.36 1.75 5.04
N VAL A 4 13.03 1.31 6.26
CA VAL A 4 12.13 2.03 7.18
C VAL A 4 12.85 3.25 7.74
N ILE A 5 14.14 3.12 8.10
CA ILE A 5 14.93 4.25 8.59
C ILE A 5 15.06 5.33 7.52
N GLY A 6 15.39 4.96 6.28
CA GLY A 6 15.44 5.91 5.16
C GLY A 6 14.09 6.59 4.88
N SER A 7 12.98 5.95 5.23
CA SER A 7 11.65 6.53 5.07
C SER A 7 11.31 7.62 6.07
N LEU A 8 11.99 7.65 7.22
CA LEU A 8 11.85 8.73 8.20
C LEU A 8 12.30 10.06 7.61
N GLY A 9 13.29 10.05 6.70
CA GLY A 9 13.68 11.23 5.93
C GLY A 9 12.54 11.74 5.04
N GLY A 10 11.82 10.83 4.38
CA GLY A 10 10.59 11.16 3.64
C GLY A 10 9.50 11.71 4.55
N TYR A 11 9.25 11.08 5.69
CA TYR A 11 8.31 11.57 6.69
C TYR A 11 8.66 13.01 7.13
N GLY A 12 9.93 13.30 7.41
CA GLY A 12 10.40 14.65 7.74
C GLY A 12 10.20 15.65 6.60
N ILE A 13 10.47 15.27 5.35
CA ILE A 13 10.18 16.11 4.17
C ILE A 13 8.69 16.41 4.09
N GLY A 14 7.82 15.42 4.31
CA GLY A 14 6.38 15.64 4.33
C GLY A 14 5.92 16.59 5.42
N LEU A 15 6.53 16.47 6.61
CA LEU A 15 6.26 17.33 7.76
C LEU A 15 6.65 18.79 7.51
N TYR A 16 7.75 19.02 6.78
CA TYR A 16 8.28 20.34 6.46
C TYR A 16 7.65 20.97 5.21
N ALA A 17 7.44 20.19 4.15
CA ALA A 17 6.91 20.65 2.87
C ALA A 17 5.37 20.86 2.92
N GLY A 18 4.67 20.12 3.78
CA GLY A 18 3.22 20.19 3.93
C GLY A 18 2.42 19.66 2.74
N ARG A 19 1.09 19.64 2.88
CA ARG A 19 0.15 19.14 1.86
C ARG A 19 0.28 19.81 0.47
N PRO A 20 0.37 21.15 0.32
CA PRO A 20 0.32 21.77 -1.01
C PRO A 20 1.56 21.47 -1.87
N ALA A 21 2.72 21.25 -1.26
CA ALA A 21 3.92 20.84 -1.99
C ALA A 21 3.82 19.38 -2.49
N ILE A 22 3.19 18.51 -1.69
CA ILE A 22 3.02 17.10 -2.05
C ILE A 22 1.93 16.94 -3.11
N GLU A 23 0.81 17.66 -3.02
CA GLU A 23 -0.26 17.61 -4.03
C GLU A 23 0.19 18.10 -5.41
N LYS A 24 1.25 18.91 -5.49
CA LYS A 24 1.84 19.34 -6.76
C LYS A 24 2.70 18.26 -7.43
N ILE A 25 3.22 17.31 -6.65
CA ILE A 25 4.11 16.23 -7.09
C ILE A 25 3.34 14.90 -7.21
N ALA A 26 2.39 14.67 -6.32
CA ALA A 26 1.47 13.55 -6.33
C ALA A 26 0.36 13.79 -7.37
N LYS A 27 -0.10 12.74 -8.05
CA LYS A 27 -1.34 12.85 -8.82
C LYS A 27 -2.49 13.15 -7.85
N SER A 28 -3.29 14.17 -8.15
CA SER A 28 -4.41 14.62 -7.31
C SER A 28 -5.39 13.50 -6.93
N SER A 29 -5.62 12.55 -7.84
CA SER A 29 -6.44 11.36 -7.57
C SER A 29 -5.86 10.46 -6.48
N LEU A 30 -4.53 10.33 -6.38
CA LEU A 30 -3.90 9.46 -5.39
C LEU A 30 -3.93 10.08 -3.99
N SER A 31 -3.76 11.40 -3.91
CA SER A 31 -3.94 12.15 -2.65
C SER A 31 -5.37 12.01 -2.14
N ARG A 32 -6.37 12.17 -3.03
CA ARG A 32 -7.79 12.00 -2.67
C ARG A 32 -8.11 10.60 -2.17
N LYS A 33 -7.62 9.55 -2.84
CA LYS A 33 -7.79 8.16 -2.38
C LYS A 33 -7.19 7.92 -1.00
N LEU A 34 -6.03 8.52 -0.73
CA LEU A 34 -5.36 8.38 0.56
C LEU A 34 -6.11 9.12 1.67
N ASP A 35 -6.60 10.32 1.37
CA ASP A 35 -7.44 11.10 2.29
C ASP A 35 -8.73 10.34 2.60
N GLU A 36 -9.36 9.72 1.61
CA GLU A 36 -10.55 8.89 1.80
C GLU A 36 -10.24 7.66 2.68
N LEU A 37 -9.08 7.02 2.48
CA LEU A 37 -8.64 5.90 3.33
C LEU A 37 -8.44 6.32 4.77
N ILE A 38 -7.77 7.45 4.99
CA ILE A 38 -7.51 7.96 6.33
C ILE A 38 -8.81 8.47 6.97
N ALA A 39 -9.71 9.09 6.21
CA ALA A 39 -11.01 9.53 6.71
C ALA A 39 -11.88 8.35 7.14
N ARG A 40 -11.90 7.25 6.35
CA ARG A 40 -12.73 6.07 6.63
C ARG A 40 -12.15 5.13 7.69
N TYR A 41 -10.83 4.97 7.72
CA TYR A 41 -10.17 3.96 8.55
C TYR A 41 -9.19 4.54 9.58
N GLY A 42 -9.04 5.87 9.64
CA GLY A 42 -8.10 6.54 10.55
C GLY A 42 -6.66 6.06 10.35
N ASP A 43 -6.01 5.73 11.45
CA ASP A 43 -4.66 5.17 11.47
C ASP A 43 -4.56 3.84 10.69
N ALA A 44 -5.61 3.01 10.71
CA ALA A 44 -5.68 1.77 9.94
C ALA A 44 -5.67 2.04 8.43
N GLY A 45 -6.16 3.20 7.99
CA GLY A 45 -6.12 3.65 6.60
C GLY A 45 -4.70 3.73 6.05
N VAL A 46 -3.71 4.04 6.88
CA VAL A 46 -2.30 4.10 6.46
C VAL A 46 -1.70 2.69 6.30
N PHE A 47 -2.14 1.73 7.10
CA PHE A 47 -1.77 0.32 6.89
C PHE A 47 -2.33 -0.21 5.57
N ILE A 48 -3.61 0.10 5.29
CA ILE A 48 -4.25 -0.27 4.03
C ILE A 48 -3.52 0.42 2.86
N ALA A 49 -3.17 1.70 3.00
CA ALA A 49 -2.39 2.42 2.01
C ALA A 49 -0.99 1.82 1.80
N ALA A 50 -0.36 1.28 2.84
CA ALA A 50 0.96 0.65 2.74
C ALA A 50 0.96 -0.68 1.98
N VAL A 51 -0.18 -1.39 1.97
CA VAL A 51 -0.38 -2.63 1.20
C VAL A 51 -0.91 -2.34 -0.21
N SER A 52 -1.50 -1.17 -0.41
CA SER A 52 -2.01 -0.71 -1.70
C SER A 52 -0.90 -0.45 -2.74
N PRO A 53 -1.22 -0.30 -4.03
CA PRO A 53 -0.23 0.02 -5.08
C PRO A 53 0.30 1.47 -5.03
N ILE A 54 0.33 2.09 -3.85
CA ILE A 54 0.89 3.43 -3.64
C ILE A 54 2.43 3.35 -3.56
N PRO A 55 3.15 4.24 -4.27
CA PRO A 55 4.59 4.38 -4.09
C PRO A 55 4.93 4.73 -2.64
N TYR A 56 5.76 3.90 -2.01
CA TYR A 56 6.09 4.02 -0.58
C TYR A 56 6.64 5.41 -0.18
N LYS A 57 7.38 6.08 -1.07
CA LYS A 57 7.89 7.45 -0.84
C LYS A 57 6.76 8.45 -0.68
N LEU A 58 5.70 8.32 -1.48
CA LEU A 58 4.55 9.21 -1.43
C LEU A 58 3.75 9.00 -0.14
N LEU A 59 3.60 7.74 0.30
CA LEU A 59 3.00 7.43 1.58
C LEU A 59 3.77 8.06 2.73
N ALA A 60 5.11 8.00 2.72
CA ALA A 60 5.94 8.64 3.73
C ALA A 60 5.76 10.16 3.76
N TRP A 61 5.73 10.82 2.59
CA TRP A 61 5.47 12.25 2.50
C TRP A 61 4.08 12.61 3.03
N MET A 62 3.05 11.88 2.61
CA MET A 62 1.67 12.14 3.03
C MET A 62 1.46 11.87 4.53
N ALA A 63 2.07 10.81 5.08
CA ALA A 63 2.04 10.54 6.51
C ALA A 63 2.70 11.67 7.32
N GLY A 64 3.82 12.21 6.81
CA GLY A 64 4.48 13.38 7.39
C GLY A 64 3.64 14.65 7.33
N ALA A 65 3.04 14.94 6.18
CA ALA A 65 2.16 16.11 6.00
C ALA A 65 0.86 16.00 6.79
N GLY A 66 0.35 14.79 6.98
CA GLY A 66 -0.78 14.47 7.84
C GLY A 66 -0.45 14.45 9.34
N ARG A 67 0.80 14.69 9.74
CA ARG A 67 1.29 14.65 11.13
C ARG A 67 0.91 13.36 11.87
N MET A 68 0.95 12.24 11.18
CA MET A 68 0.64 10.92 11.75
C MET A 68 1.62 10.56 12.87
N GLU A 69 1.19 9.78 13.86
CA GLU A 69 2.12 9.31 14.88
C GLU A 69 3.25 8.46 14.27
N ILE A 70 4.50 8.84 14.55
CA ILE A 70 5.72 8.15 14.03
C ILE A 70 5.70 6.66 14.36
N ARG A 71 5.19 6.27 15.53
CA ARG A 71 5.12 4.86 15.95
C ARG A 71 4.23 4.06 15.00
N THR A 72 3.05 4.59 14.69
CA THR A 72 2.09 3.98 13.78
C THR A 72 2.64 3.94 12.34
N PHE A 73 3.33 4.99 11.90
CA PHE A 73 4.00 5.01 10.59
C PHE A 73 5.10 3.93 10.48
N ILE A 74 5.96 3.80 11.50
CA ILE A 74 7.01 2.78 11.54
C ILE A 74 6.39 1.39 11.56
N ALA A 75 5.37 1.15 12.39
CA ALA A 75 4.67 -0.12 12.48
C ALA A 75 4.06 -0.50 11.12
N ALA A 76 3.33 0.41 10.48
CA ALA A 76 2.76 0.21 9.15
C ALA A 76 3.83 -0.05 8.09
N GLY A 77 4.94 0.70 8.12
CA GLY A 77 6.05 0.56 7.20
C GLY A 77 6.85 -0.73 7.37
N ILE A 78 6.90 -1.29 8.59
CA ILE A 78 7.46 -2.62 8.86
C ILE A 78 6.49 -3.69 8.37
N PHE A 79 5.22 -3.63 8.77
CA PHE A 79 4.20 -4.62 8.39
C PHE A 79 4.03 -4.73 6.88
N GLY A 80 3.80 -3.61 6.19
CA GLY A 80 3.60 -3.61 4.73
C GLY A 80 4.82 -4.17 3.97
N ARG A 81 6.03 -3.88 4.46
CA ARG A 81 7.26 -4.43 3.86
C ARG A 81 7.49 -5.89 4.19
N SER A 82 7.20 -6.33 5.41
CA SER A 82 7.30 -7.72 5.81
C SER A 82 6.31 -8.58 5.06
N ILE A 83 5.11 -8.07 4.76
CA ILE A 83 4.16 -8.75 3.88
C ILE A 83 4.75 -8.85 2.48
N ARG A 84 5.24 -7.74 1.91
CA ARG A 84 5.76 -7.73 0.53
C ARG A 84 6.95 -8.66 0.32
N PHE A 85 7.98 -8.58 1.17
CA PHE A 85 9.22 -9.34 0.99
C PHE A 85 9.28 -10.61 1.86
N GLY A 86 8.70 -10.57 3.05
CA GLY A 86 8.70 -11.71 3.96
C GLY A 86 7.78 -12.83 3.49
N MET A 87 6.65 -12.52 2.84
CA MET A 87 5.79 -13.56 2.27
C MET A 87 6.52 -14.36 1.17
N GLU A 88 7.23 -13.67 0.28
CA GLU A 88 8.04 -14.31 -0.77
C GLU A 88 9.10 -15.24 -0.18
N VAL A 89 9.83 -14.75 0.85
CA VAL A 89 10.87 -15.53 1.55
C VAL A 89 10.30 -16.72 2.30
N LEU A 90 9.12 -16.59 2.93
CA LEU A 90 8.49 -17.71 3.65
C LEU A 90 8.05 -18.82 2.69
N ILE A 91 7.42 -18.44 1.58
CA ILE A 91 6.95 -19.40 0.57
C ILE A 91 8.13 -20.15 -0.04
N VAL A 92 9.16 -19.43 -0.48
CA VAL A 92 10.34 -20.04 -1.11
C VAL A 92 11.23 -20.75 -0.11
N GLY A 93 11.37 -20.22 1.11
CA GLY A 93 12.24 -20.78 2.14
C GLY A 93 11.74 -22.10 2.72
N TYR A 94 10.42 -22.27 2.85
CA TYR A 94 9.85 -23.50 3.41
C TYR A 94 9.48 -24.53 2.33
N TRP A 95 8.97 -24.08 1.17
CA TRP A 95 8.49 -24.96 0.10
C TRP A 95 9.31 -24.86 -1.18
N GLY A 96 10.54 -24.35 -1.15
CA GLY A 96 11.30 -24.02 -2.37
C GLY A 96 11.37 -25.15 -3.40
N GLU A 97 11.65 -26.38 -2.99
CA GLU A 97 11.74 -27.52 -3.92
C GLU A 97 10.37 -27.93 -4.47
N GLU A 98 9.34 -28.00 -3.62
CA GLU A 98 7.97 -28.33 -4.00
C GLU A 98 7.37 -27.24 -4.90
N PHE A 99 7.63 -25.97 -4.60
CA PHE A 99 7.24 -24.82 -5.39
C PHE A 99 7.86 -24.85 -6.78
N VAL A 100 9.15 -25.23 -6.89
CA VAL A 100 9.83 -25.40 -8.19
C VAL A 100 9.21 -26.54 -9.00
N GLN A 101 8.77 -27.62 -8.35
CA GLN A 101 8.03 -28.69 -9.04
C GLN A 101 6.65 -28.21 -9.49
N MET A 102 5.91 -27.49 -8.63
CA MET A 102 4.62 -26.88 -8.98
C MET A 102 4.73 -25.89 -10.16
N LEU A 103 5.81 -25.11 -10.24
CA LEU A 103 6.04 -24.17 -11.35
C LEU A 103 6.15 -24.85 -12.73
N LYS A 104 6.50 -26.14 -12.77
CA LYS A 104 6.57 -26.92 -14.01
C LYS A 104 5.19 -27.44 -14.46
N GLU A 105 4.21 -27.46 -13.57
CA GLU A 105 2.87 -27.94 -13.87
C GLU A 105 2.03 -26.86 -14.55
N PRO A 106 1.43 -27.12 -15.73
CA PRO A 106 0.57 -26.15 -16.42
C PRO A 106 -0.66 -25.75 -15.59
N LEU A 107 -1.18 -26.68 -14.77
CA LEU A 107 -2.31 -26.45 -13.88
C LEU A 107 -2.02 -25.37 -12.84
N PHE A 108 -0.77 -25.28 -12.34
CA PHE A 108 -0.37 -24.26 -11.39
C PHE A 108 -0.58 -22.85 -11.97
N TRP A 109 -0.16 -22.63 -13.21
CA TRP A 109 -0.33 -21.35 -13.90
C TRP A 109 -1.79 -20.98 -14.15
N ILE A 110 -2.65 -21.97 -14.44
CA ILE A 110 -4.09 -21.75 -14.60
C ILE A 110 -4.71 -21.35 -13.26
N VAL A 111 -4.42 -22.09 -12.18
CA VAL A 111 -4.95 -21.80 -10.84
C VAL A 111 -4.49 -20.43 -10.35
N VAL A 112 -3.19 -20.13 -10.46
CA VAL A 112 -2.62 -18.82 -10.10
C VAL A 112 -3.23 -17.71 -10.96
N GLY A 113 -3.41 -17.92 -12.26
CA GLY A 113 -4.04 -16.96 -13.16
C GLY A 113 -5.49 -16.65 -12.76
N VAL A 114 -6.31 -17.68 -12.54
CA VAL A 114 -7.71 -17.52 -12.12
C VAL A 114 -7.78 -16.84 -10.75
N PHE A 115 -6.98 -17.29 -9.79
CA PHE A 115 -6.94 -16.72 -8.45
C PHE A 115 -6.52 -15.24 -8.48
N SER A 116 -5.54 -14.90 -9.31
CA SER A 116 -5.09 -13.53 -9.52
C SER A 116 -6.22 -12.65 -10.08
N ILE A 117 -7.01 -13.15 -11.04
CA ILE A 117 -8.16 -12.40 -11.59
C ILE A 117 -9.25 -12.22 -10.52
N VAL A 118 -9.59 -13.28 -9.79
CA VAL A 118 -10.62 -13.26 -8.74
C VAL A 118 -10.28 -12.26 -7.63
N ILE A 119 -9.00 -12.07 -7.31
CA ILE A 119 -8.56 -11.06 -6.35
C ILE A 119 -8.43 -9.68 -6.99
N PHE A 120 -7.86 -9.60 -8.20
CA PHE A 120 -7.55 -8.34 -8.84
C PHE A 120 -8.79 -7.55 -9.23
N VAL A 121 -9.84 -8.21 -9.74
CA VAL A 121 -11.09 -7.55 -10.16
C VAL A 121 -11.78 -6.81 -9.00
N PRO A 122 -12.12 -7.45 -7.87
CA PRO A 122 -12.75 -6.75 -6.74
C PRO A 122 -11.80 -5.72 -6.12
N LEU A 123 -10.49 -6.01 -6.03
CA LEU A 123 -9.51 -5.08 -5.50
C LEU A 123 -9.40 -3.81 -6.35
N ASN A 124 -9.37 -3.95 -7.68
CA ASN A 124 -9.33 -2.84 -8.62
C ASN A 124 -10.64 -2.02 -8.57
N ASN A 125 -11.79 -2.69 -8.49
CA ASN A 125 -13.09 -2.02 -8.38
C ASN A 125 -13.20 -1.22 -7.07
N TRP A 126 -12.79 -1.83 -5.95
CA TRP A 126 -12.72 -1.15 -4.66
C TRP A 126 -11.73 0.01 -4.72
N TRP A 127 -10.54 -0.18 -5.30
CA TRP A 127 -9.53 0.87 -5.44
C TRP A 127 -10.04 2.08 -6.24
N ASN A 128 -10.80 1.85 -7.30
CA ASN A 128 -11.36 2.92 -8.13
C ASN A 128 -12.55 3.60 -7.45
N SER A 129 -13.29 2.91 -6.59
CA SER A 129 -14.37 3.51 -5.79
C SER A 129 -13.88 4.61 -4.84
N LEU A 130 -12.60 4.58 -4.44
CA LEU A 130 -11.99 5.57 -3.56
C LEU A 130 -11.68 6.91 -4.27
N ASP A 131 -11.78 6.96 -5.60
CA ASP A 131 -11.58 8.20 -6.37
C ASP A 131 -12.88 8.99 -6.60
N LYS A 132 -14.02 8.44 -6.19
CA LYS A 132 -15.33 9.04 -6.47
C LYS A 132 -15.47 10.36 -5.71
N PRO A 133 -15.95 11.44 -6.35
CA PRO A 133 -16.22 12.69 -5.67
C PRO A 133 -17.29 12.49 -4.58
N VAL A 134 -17.15 13.25 -3.49
CA VAL A 134 -17.92 13.16 -2.24
C VAL A 134 -19.44 13.31 -2.42
N GLU A 135 -19.93 13.71 -3.60
CA GLU A 135 -21.35 13.94 -3.89
C GLU A 135 -22.25 12.68 -3.83
N GLU A 136 -21.72 11.46 -3.84
CA GLU A 136 -22.54 10.23 -3.83
C GLU A 136 -22.92 9.73 -2.42
N HIS A 137 -22.29 10.24 -1.34
CA HIS A 137 -22.58 9.80 0.04
C HIS A 137 -23.73 10.57 0.72
N LEU A 138 -24.39 11.47 -0.01
CA LEU A 138 -25.50 12.31 0.48
C LEU A 138 -26.81 12.12 -0.32
N GLN A 139 -26.96 11.01 -1.04
CA GLN A 139 -28.24 10.60 -1.64
C GLN A 139 -28.78 9.32 -1.01
#